data_AF-A0A099S871-F1
#
_entry.id   AF-A0A099S871-F1
#
_cell.length_a   1.000
_cell.length_b   1.000
_cell.length_c   1.000
_cell.angle_alpha   90.00
_cell.angle_beta   90.00
_cell.angle_gamma   90.00
#
_symmetry.space_group_name_H-M   'P 1'
#
loop_
_entity.id
_entity.type
_entity.pdbx_description
1 polymer ?
#
loop_
_entity_poly.entity_id
_entity_poly.type
_entity_poly.pdbx_seq_one_letter_code
_entity_poly.pdbx_strand_id
1 'polypeptide(L)'
;MRPSDSHEVSQLNELKIDVGALVVGAHYATAGVNVMVEQMPIFGGYAGGLEETTIVDVATTLNSFVMLQATWHLDGPVHVRWGITTTREALAVAGHAARAIEENTHLILGNQYYTLAGPCTVMCLLETAAQAITDTVSGREILSGVASGKGVVTDLFTAMEARFMGEVAHAVAGMDLHEVNILLDKLVSLYEKDYKTAPAGKTFQECYDVKALVPTEEYIQVYDEAVKIMTDLGLTYWND
;
A
#
# COMPACT_ATOMS: atom_id res chain seq x y z
N MET A 1 -2.97 -15.31 -18.16
CA MET A 1 -2.23 -15.50 -16.90
C MET A 1 -2.31 -16.97 -16.52
N ARG A 2 -1.29 -17.48 -15.81
CA ARG A 2 -1.22 -18.86 -15.33
C ARG A 2 -2.06 -19.02 -14.05
N PRO A 3 -2.44 -20.24 -13.66
CA PRO A 3 -3.12 -20.46 -12.38
C PRO A 3 -2.31 -20.05 -11.14
N SER A 4 -0.98 -19.99 -11.25
CA SER A 4 -0.07 -19.53 -10.20
C SER A 4 -0.03 -18.02 -10.00
N ASP A 5 -0.57 -17.26 -10.95
CA ASP A 5 -0.63 -15.80 -10.84
C ASP A 5 -1.87 -15.41 -10.01
N SER A 6 -1.85 -14.24 -9.37
CA SER A 6 -3.05 -13.67 -8.73
C SER A 6 -3.97 -13.06 -9.80
N HIS A 7 -5.24 -13.47 -9.84
CA HIS A 7 -6.24 -12.96 -10.77
C HIS A 7 -7.17 -12.01 -10.04
N GLU A 8 -7.16 -10.75 -10.47
CA GLU A 8 -7.86 -9.65 -9.80
C GLU A 8 -9.36 -9.59 -10.13
N VAL A 9 -10.17 -9.29 -9.11
CA VAL A 9 -11.54 -8.82 -9.28
C VAL A 9 -11.88 -7.80 -8.18
N SER A 10 -12.42 -6.65 -8.58
CA SER A 10 -12.63 -5.53 -7.65
C SER A 10 -14.07 -5.48 -7.11
N GLN A 11 -14.19 -5.22 -5.82
CA GLN A 11 -15.42 -4.70 -5.22
C GLN A 11 -15.56 -3.20 -5.52
N LEU A 12 -16.77 -2.66 -5.35
CA LEU A 12 -17.08 -1.24 -5.50
C LEU A 12 -17.33 -0.58 -4.13
N ASN A 13 -17.19 0.75 -4.08
CA ASN A 13 -17.41 1.52 -2.87
C ASN A 13 -18.90 1.82 -2.58
N GLU A 14 -19.45 1.57 -1.39
CA GLU A 14 -18.98 0.59 -0.39
C GLU A 14 -19.95 -0.59 -0.35
N LEU A 15 -19.45 -1.77 0.02
CA LEU A 15 -20.19 -3.05 0.07
C LEU A 15 -21.03 -3.27 -1.20
N LYS A 16 -20.40 -3.06 -2.35
CA LYS A 16 -21.09 -3.05 -3.65
C LYS A 16 -20.30 -3.87 -4.66
N ILE A 17 -21.01 -4.41 -5.63
CA ILE A 17 -20.45 -5.19 -6.74
C ILE A 17 -21.27 -4.94 -7.99
N ASP A 18 -20.65 -5.06 -9.16
CA ASP A 18 -21.36 -5.10 -10.43
C ASP A 18 -21.45 -6.53 -11.00
N VAL A 19 -22.35 -6.73 -11.96
CA VAL A 19 -22.59 -8.04 -12.57
C VAL A 19 -21.36 -8.53 -13.37
N GLY A 20 -20.57 -7.62 -13.93
CA GLY A 20 -19.34 -7.96 -14.64
C GLY A 20 -18.34 -8.65 -13.71
N ALA A 21 -18.12 -8.10 -12.52
CA ALA A 21 -17.26 -8.73 -11.51
C ALA A 21 -17.76 -10.12 -11.10
N LEU A 22 -19.08 -10.35 -11.01
CA LEU A 22 -19.64 -11.68 -10.71
C LEU A 22 -19.40 -12.69 -11.85
N VAL A 23 -19.46 -12.25 -13.12
CA VAL A 23 -19.15 -13.10 -14.27
C VAL A 23 -17.67 -13.49 -14.28
N VAL A 24 -16.78 -12.54 -13.95
CA VAL A 24 -15.34 -12.79 -13.80
C VAL A 24 -15.07 -13.75 -12.63
N GLY A 25 -15.70 -13.55 -11.48
CA GLY A 25 -15.59 -14.44 -10.33
C GLY A 25 -16.02 -15.88 -10.67
N ALA A 26 -17.13 -16.06 -11.39
CA ALA A 26 -17.57 -17.37 -11.86
C ALA A 26 -16.55 -18.02 -12.81
N HIS A 27 -15.93 -17.24 -13.69
CA HIS A 27 -14.85 -17.73 -14.54
C HIS A 27 -13.66 -18.21 -13.69
N TYR A 28 -13.21 -17.42 -12.71
CA TYR A 28 -12.08 -17.82 -11.86
C TYR A 28 -12.36 -19.06 -11.01
N ALA A 29 -13.57 -19.18 -10.45
CA ALA A 29 -13.98 -20.37 -9.69
C ALA A 29 -13.95 -21.64 -10.56
N THR A 30 -14.41 -21.56 -11.81
CA THR A 30 -14.36 -22.71 -12.74
C THR A 30 -12.96 -23.01 -13.26
N ALA A 31 -12.11 -21.98 -13.38
CA ALA A 31 -10.73 -22.12 -13.82
C ALA A 31 -9.78 -22.63 -12.72
N GLY A 32 -10.17 -22.54 -11.44
CA GLY A 32 -9.36 -22.99 -10.30
C GLY A 32 -8.07 -22.19 -10.14
N VAL A 33 -8.14 -20.86 -10.30
CA VAL A 33 -7.00 -19.95 -10.20
C VAL A 33 -6.92 -19.27 -8.82
N ASN A 34 -5.76 -18.69 -8.48
CA ASN A 34 -5.64 -17.85 -7.29
C ASN A 34 -6.41 -16.54 -7.50
N VAL A 35 -7.45 -16.32 -6.71
CA VAL A 35 -8.32 -15.13 -6.81
C VAL A 35 -7.86 -14.08 -5.80
N MET A 36 -7.43 -12.94 -6.30
CA MET A 36 -7.23 -11.73 -5.51
C MET A 36 -8.49 -10.89 -5.64
N VAL A 37 -9.20 -10.69 -4.53
CA VAL A 37 -10.34 -9.76 -4.53
C VAL A 37 -9.90 -8.48 -3.87
N GLU A 38 -10.08 -7.36 -4.55
CA GLU A 38 -9.73 -6.06 -3.98
C GLU A 38 -10.93 -5.25 -3.48
N GLN A 39 -10.66 -4.36 -2.54
CA GLN A 39 -11.55 -3.25 -2.18
C GLN A 39 -10.70 -2.11 -1.61
N MET A 40 -11.04 -0.86 -1.95
CA MET A 40 -10.34 0.34 -1.50
C MET A 40 -11.27 1.24 -0.68
N PRO A 41 -11.50 0.98 0.62
CA PRO A 41 -12.48 1.70 1.42
C PRO A 41 -12.11 3.18 1.55
N ILE A 42 -13.07 4.08 1.32
CA ILE A 42 -12.77 5.52 1.24
C ILE A 42 -12.93 6.19 2.61
N PHE A 43 -11.83 6.63 3.20
CA PHE A 43 -11.85 7.48 4.39
C PHE A 43 -12.45 8.85 4.05
N GLY A 44 -13.48 9.27 4.78
CA GLY A 44 -14.28 10.46 4.48
C GLY A 44 -15.28 10.25 3.33
N GLY A 45 -15.48 9.01 2.89
CA GLY A 45 -16.41 8.62 1.84
C GLY A 45 -17.83 8.37 2.36
N TYR A 46 -18.52 7.38 1.79
CA TYR A 46 -19.89 7.05 2.18
C TYR A 46 -20.01 6.49 3.60
N ALA A 47 -18.97 5.81 4.09
CA ALA A 47 -18.95 5.20 5.41
C ALA A 47 -18.86 6.26 6.53
N GLY A 48 -18.00 7.26 6.37
CA GLY A 48 -17.75 8.28 7.38
C GLY A 48 -16.27 8.48 7.66
N GLY A 49 -15.91 8.58 8.94
CA GLY A 49 -14.55 8.80 9.43
C GLY A 49 -13.78 7.50 9.63
N LEU A 50 -12.86 7.51 10.59
CA LEU A 50 -11.89 6.44 10.78
C LEU A 50 -12.57 5.13 11.16
N GLU A 51 -13.36 5.12 12.22
CA GLU A 51 -14.02 3.92 12.74
C GLU A 51 -15.06 3.40 11.76
N GLU A 52 -15.84 4.28 11.12
CA GLU A 52 -16.86 3.86 10.17
C GLU A 52 -16.25 3.23 8.91
N THR A 53 -15.18 3.82 8.36
CA THR A 53 -14.46 3.24 7.23
C THR A 53 -13.77 1.93 7.61
N THR A 54 -13.22 1.81 8.82
CA THR A 54 -12.61 0.56 9.32
C THR A 54 -13.64 -0.57 9.45
N ILE A 55 -14.87 -0.27 9.89
CA ILE A 55 -15.96 -1.26 9.92
C ILE A 55 -16.28 -1.75 8.51
N VAL A 56 -16.33 -0.84 7.54
CA VAL A 56 -16.55 -1.17 6.13
C VAL A 56 -15.41 -2.04 5.59
N ASP A 57 -14.16 -1.69 5.89
CA ASP A 57 -12.97 -2.43 5.46
C ASP A 57 -12.99 -3.89 5.94
N VAL A 58 -13.22 -4.12 7.23
CA VAL A 58 -13.40 -5.46 7.80
C VAL A 58 -14.54 -6.21 7.09
N ALA A 59 -15.67 -5.53 6.86
CA ALA A 59 -16.81 -6.14 6.18
C ALA A 59 -16.50 -6.52 4.71
N THR A 60 -15.78 -5.69 3.98
CA THR A 60 -15.39 -5.97 2.59
C THR A 60 -14.31 -7.03 2.49
N THR A 61 -13.41 -7.10 3.48
CA THR A 61 -12.45 -8.19 3.60
C THR A 61 -13.17 -9.53 3.74
N LEU A 62 -14.12 -9.64 4.66
CA LEU A 62 -14.93 -10.86 4.83
C LEU A 62 -15.75 -11.18 3.58
N ASN A 63 -16.33 -10.16 2.94
CA ASN A 63 -17.14 -10.32 1.73
C ASN A 63 -16.35 -10.92 0.56
N SER A 64 -15.05 -10.62 0.44
CA SER A 64 -14.17 -11.19 -0.59
C SER A 64 -14.20 -12.72 -0.60
N PHE A 65 -14.14 -13.34 0.58
CA PHE A 65 -14.11 -14.80 0.71
C PHE A 65 -15.50 -15.44 0.58
N VAL A 66 -16.57 -14.70 0.92
CA VAL A 66 -17.94 -15.19 0.85
C VAL A 66 -18.52 -15.06 -0.57
N MET A 67 -18.35 -13.90 -1.20
CA MET A 67 -19.00 -13.57 -2.47
C MET A 67 -18.22 -14.09 -3.69
N LEU A 68 -16.89 -13.98 -3.64
CA LEU A 68 -16.02 -14.20 -4.80
C LEU A 68 -15.02 -15.34 -4.60
N GLN A 69 -15.13 -16.09 -3.49
CA GLN A 69 -14.25 -17.21 -3.14
C GLN A 69 -12.76 -16.83 -3.23
N ALA A 70 -12.42 -15.63 -2.71
CA ALA A 70 -11.06 -15.12 -2.71
C ALA A 70 -10.05 -16.14 -2.16
N THR A 71 -8.88 -16.20 -2.78
CA THR A 71 -7.69 -16.83 -2.18
C THR A 71 -7.04 -15.88 -1.19
N TRP A 72 -7.04 -14.58 -1.50
CA TRP A 72 -6.58 -13.52 -0.62
C TRP A 72 -7.27 -12.19 -0.94
N HIS A 73 -7.29 -11.28 0.02
CA HIS A 73 -7.90 -9.95 -0.13
C HIS A 73 -6.83 -8.86 -0.25
N LEU A 74 -6.95 -8.01 -1.27
CA LEU A 74 -6.16 -6.80 -1.42
C LEU A 74 -6.96 -5.59 -0.92
N ASP A 75 -6.54 -5.02 0.20
CA ASP A 75 -7.10 -3.78 0.70
C ASP A 75 -6.42 -2.57 0.04
N GLY A 76 -6.94 -1.37 0.28
CA GLY A 76 -6.36 -0.10 -0.15
C GLY A 76 -7.12 1.10 0.40
N PRO A 77 -7.16 1.34 1.72
CA PRO A 77 -7.94 2.43 2.27
C PRO A 77 -7.43 3.76 1.74
N VAL A 78 -8.30 4.56 1.15
CA VAL A 78 -7.91 5.77 0.41
C VAL A 78 -8.55 7.01 1.01
N HIS A 79 -7.77 8.07 1.20
CA HIS A 79 -8.30 9.32 1.70
C HIS A 79 -9.08 10.07 0.60
N VAL A 80 -10.37 10.38 0.81
CA VAL A 80 -11.28 10.98 -0.19
C VAL A 80 -10.73 12.20 -0.91
N ARG A 81 -10.07 13.11 -0.18
CA ARG A 81 -9.48 14.33 -0.73
C ARG A 81 -8.17 14.10 -1.47
N TRP A 82 -7.27 13.31 -0.89
CA TRP A 82 -5.89 13.21 -1.35
C TRP A 82 -5.73 12.12 -2.39
N GLY A 83 -6.59 11.08 -2.38
CA GLY A 83 -6.56 9.98 -3.33
C GLY A 83 -5.29 9.13 -3.18
N ILE A 84 -4.86 8.91 -1.93
CA ILE A 84 -3.65 8.16 -1.56
C ILE A 84 -3.96 7.28 -0.35
N THR A 85 -3.18 6.21 -0.19
CA THR A 85 -3.28 5.22 0.89
C THR A 85 -2.34 5.53 2.06
N THR A 86 -1.50 6.55 1.91
CA THR A 86 -0.39 6.89 2.78
C THR A 86 -0.71 8.03 3.75
N THR A 87 -1.98 8.45 3.89
CA THR A 87 -2.35 9.44 4.92
C THR A 87 -2.43 8.80 6.29
N ARG A 88 -2.28 9.59 7.35
CA ARG A 88 -2.44 9.15 8.74
C ARG A 88 -3.71 8.34 8.95
N GLU A 89 -4.82 8.81 8.38
CA GLU A 89 -6.14 8.19 8.53
C GLU A 89 -6.26 6.91 7.70
N ALA A 90 -5.78 6.90 6.46
CA ALA A 90 -5.76 5.71 5.61
C ALA A 90 -4.89 4.59 6.20
N LEU A 91 -3.71 4.94 6.72
CA LEU A 91 -2.82 4.01 7.43
C LEU A 91 -3.50 3.45 8.69
N ALA A 92 -4.18 4.30 9.46
CA ALA A 92 -4.90 3.86 10.64
C ALA A 92 -6.06 2.89 10.30
N VAL A 93 -6.83 3.17 9.23
CA VAL A 93 -7.86 2.23 8.74
C VAL A 93 -7.22 0.88 8.41
N ALA A 94 -6.19 0.88 7.55
CA ALA A 94 -5.54 -0.34 7.07
C ALA A 94 -4.97 -1.18 8.23
N GLY A 95 -4.29 -0.51 9.17
CA GLY A 95 -3.68 -1.13 10.33
C GLY A 95 -4.72 -1.74 11.28
N HIS A 96 -5.79 -1.01 11.59
CA HIS A 96 -6.84 -1.51 12.48
C HIS A 96 -7.65 -2.65 11.85
N ALA A 97 -7.98 -2.56 10.55
CA ALA A 97 -8.70 -3.61 9.85
C ALA A 97 -7.86 -4.89 9.76
N ALA A 98 -6.59 -4.79 9.36
CA ALA A 98 -5.68 -5.93 9.30
C ALA A 98 -5.52 -6.60 10.67
N ARG A 99 -5.23 -5.84 11.73
CA ARG A 99 -5.11 -6.40 13.09
C ARG A 99 -6.39 -7.11 13.54
N ALA A 100 -7.56 -6.55 13.24
CA ALA A 100 -8.83 -7.16 13.60
C ALA A 100 -9.06 -8.49 12.85
N ILE A 101 -8.72 -8.54 11.55
CA ILE A 101 -8.85 -9.75 10.75
C ILE A 101 -7.83 -10.82 11.19
N GLU A 102 -6.58 -10.44 11.40
CA GLU A 102 -5.49 -11.33 11.86
C GLU A 102 -5.78 -11.95 13.23
N GLU A 103 -6.35 -11.19 14.16
CA GLU A 103 -6.65 -11.71 15.50
C GLU A 103 -7.85 -12.67 15.54
N ASN A 104 -8.73 -12.61 14.53
CA ASN A 104 -10.02 -13.31 14.56
C ASN A 104 -10.20 -14.32 13.42
N THR A 105 -9.28 -14.38 12.46
CA THR A 105 -9.39 -15.23 11.27
C THR A 105 -8.02 -15.76 10.84
N HIS A 106 -7.98 -16.47 9.70
CA HIS A 106 -6.75 -16.93 9.03
C HIS A 106 -6.80 -16.57 7.54
N LEU A 107 -7.40 -15.42 7.22
CA LEU A 107 -7.54 -14.93 5.86
C LEU A 107 -6.23 -14.30 5.40
N ILE A 108 -5.82 -14.55 4.16
CA ILE A 108 -4.59 -13.95 3.62
C ILE A 108 -4.90 -12.54 3.13
N LEU A 109 -4.08 -11.58 3.57
CA LEU A 109 -4.25 -10.16 3.35
C LEU A 109 -3.08 -9.56 2.59
N GLY A 110 -3.39 -8.59 1.75
CA GLY A 110 -2.41 -7.63 1.26
C GLY A 110 -2.98 -6.22 1.26
N ASN A 111 -2.13 -5.25 0.94
CA ASN A 111 -2.53 -3.86 0.81
C ASN A 111 -1.79 -3.22 -0.39
N GLN A 112 -2.41 -2.22 -1.01
CA GLN A 112 -1.89 -1.55 -2.20
C GLN A 112 -1.41 -0.13 -1.92
N TYR A 113 -0.37 0.29 -2.64
CA TYR A 113 0.40 1.48 -2.29
C TYR A 113 0.18 2.59 -3.31
N TYR A 114 -0.49 3.67 -2.90
CA TYR A 114 -0.66 4.88 -3.68
C TYR A 114 -0.03 6.05 -2.93
N THR A 115 1.16 6.47 -3.35
CA THR A 115 1.81 7.66 -2.80
C THR A 115 1.33 8.91 -3.53
N LEU A 116 1.41 10.06 -2.87
CA LEU A 116 1.09 11.33 -3.48
C LEU A 116 2.23 11.85 -4.35
N ALA A 117 3.44 11.77 -3.83
CA ALA A 117 4.64 12.16 -4.53
C ALA A 117 5.03 11.10 -5.58
N GLY A 118 5.68 11.55 -6.66
CA GLY A 118 6.20 10.67 -7.70
C GLY A 118 7.61 10.14 -7.43
N PRO A 119 8.12 9.23 -8.28
CA PRO A 119 9.45 8.65 -8.17
C PRO A 119 10.56 9.71 -8.16
N CYS A 120 11.73 9.32 -7.65
CA CYS A 120 12.89 10.19 -7.53
C CYS A 120 12.63 11.38 -6.60
N THR A 121 11.80 11.19 -5.57
CA THR A 121 11.57 12.16 -4.50
C THR A 121 11.63 11.48 -3.13
N VAL A 122 12.17 12.19 -2.14
CA VAL A 122 12.24 11.68 -0.76
C VAL A 122 10.83 11.44 -0.21
N MET A 123 9.88 12.34 -0.48
CA MET A 123 8.50 12.21 -0.01
C MET A 123 7.85 10.91 -0.49
N CYS A 124 8.05 10.49 -1.76
CA CYS A 124 7.50 9.22 -2.26
C CYS A 124 8.05 8.01 -1.50
N LEU A 125 9.34 8.01 -1.20
CA LEU A 125 9.97 6.94 -0.41
C LEU A 125 9.48 6.94 1.05
N LEU A 126 9.32 8.11 1.68
CA LEU A 126 8.80 8.20 3.05
C LEU A 126 7.32 7.81 3.16
N GLU A 127 6.50 8.19 2.19
CA GLU A 127 5.11 7.74 2.09
C GLU A 127 5.03 6.21 1.93
N THR A 128 5.88 5.65 1.07
CA THR A 128 6.03 4.20 0.89
C THR A 128 6.44 3.52 2.19
N ALA A 129 7.43 4.06 2.90
CA ALA A 129 7.90 3.52 4.16
C ALA A 129 6.81 3.52 5.23
N ALA A 130 6.02 4.60 5.36
CA ALA A 130 4.96 4.68 6.35
C ALA A 130 3.93 3.56 6.16
N GLN A 131 3.57 3.27 4.91
CA GLN A 131 2.66 2.17 4.62
C GLN A 131 3.31 0.80 4.77
N ALA A 132 4.57 0.62 4.33
CA ALA A 132 5.33 -0.62 4.51
C ALA A 132 5.45 -1.01 5.98
N ILE A 133 5.70 -0.02 6.85
CA ILE A 133 5.72 -0.22 8.30
C ILE A 133 4.35 -0.65 8.80
N THR A 134 3.31 0.11 8.46
CA THR A 134 1.93 -0.17 8.89
C THR A 134 1.48 -1.57 8.49
N ASP A 135 1.67 -1.96 7.22
CA ASP A 135 1.23 -3.24 6.70
C ASP A 135 2.01 -4.41 7.29
N THR A 136 3.33 -4.27 7.44
CA THR A 136 4.18 -5.33 8.00
C THR A 136 3.79 -5.62 9.45
N VAL A 137 3.63 -4.60 10.29
CA VAL A 137 3.35 -4.82 11.72
C VAL A 137 1.88 -5.11 12.00
N SER A 138 0.99 -4.75 11.09
CA SER A 138 -0.43 -5.12 11.18
C SER A 138 -0.70 -6.55 10.71
N GLY A 139 0.27 -7.19 10.05
CA GLY A 139 0.24 -8.61 9.72
C GLY A 139 -0.15 -8.93 8.27
N ARG A 140 0.00 -8.00 7.32
CA ARG A 140 -0.25 -8.29 5.90
C ARG A 140 0.78 -9.29 5.37
N GLU A 141 0.32 -10.32 4.64
CA GLU A 141 1.20 -11.25 3.92
C GLU A 141 1.80 -10.67 2.65
N ILE A 142 1.09 -9.72 2.00
CA ILE A 142 1.47 -9.22 0.67
C ILE A 142 1.49 -7.68 0.66
N LEU A 143 2.61 -7.11 0.23
CA LEU A 143 2.76 -5.67 -0.03
C LEU A 143 2.75 -5.45 -1.54
N SER A 144 1.72 -4.78 -2.06
CA SER A 144 1.51 -4.59 -3.51
C SER A 144 1.75 -3.14 -3.92
N GLY A 145 2.98 -2.82 -4.32
CA GLY A 145 3.38 -1.44 -4.58
C GLY A 145 4.58 -1.28 -5.52
N VAL A 146 4.84 -0.06 -6.00
CA VAL A 146 4.23 1.22 -5.58
C VAL A 146 3.62 1.96 -6.77
N ALA A 147 2.35 2.33 -6.68
CA ALA A 147 1.65 3.18 -7.64
C ALA A 147 1.95 4.66 -7.35
N SER A 148 3.20 5.06 -7.63
CA SER A 148 3.72 6.39 -7.35
C SER A 148 2.94 7.50 -8.07
N GLY A 149 2.84 8.69 -7.47
CA GLY A 149 2.07 9.81 -8.03
C GLY A 149 0.59 9.46 -8.29
N LYS A 150 -0.01 8.70 -7.37
CA LYS A 150 -1.37 8.13 -7.43
C LYS A 150 -1.60 7.10 -8.54
N GLY A 151 -0.57 6.66 -9.26
CA GLY A 151 -0.72 5.71 -10.37
C GLY A 151 -1.53 6.22 -11.56
N VAL A 152 -1.65 7.54 -11.74
CA VAL A 152 -2.45 8.16 -12.82
C VAL A 152 -1.62 8.75 -13.95
N VAL A 153 -0.30 8.74 -13.83
CA VAL A 153 0.63 9.32 -14.80
C VAL A 153 1.44 8.22 -15.46
N THR A 154 1.44 8.20 -16.79
CA THR A 154 2.20 7.23 -17.60
C THR A 154 3.67 7.20 -17.21
N ASP A 155 4.20 5.98 -17.04
CA ASP A 155 5.61 5.71 -16.73
C ASP A 155 6.13 6.32 -15.41
N LEU A 156 5.24 6.78 -14.53
CA LEU A 156 5.60 7.41 -13.25
C LEU A 156 5.69 6.37 -12.11
N PHE A 157 6.43 5.29 -12.33
CA PHE A 157 6.70 4.23 -11.33
C PHE A 157 8.03 3.52 -11.65
N THR A 158 8.76 3.08 -10.62
CA THR A 158 10.04 2.37 -10.81
C THR A 158 10.29 1.27 -9.77
N ALA A 159 11.35 0.49 -9.96
CA ALA A 159 11.77 -0.53 -8.99
C ALA A 159 12.39 0.04 -7.70
N MET A 160 12.77 1.33 -7.66
CA MET A 160 13.39 1.92 -6.46
C MET A 160 12.38 2.02 -5.31
N GLU A 161 11.14 2.41 -5.61
CA GLU A 161 10.08 2.48 -4.58
C GLU A 161 9.79 1.08 -4.00
N ALA A 162 9.72 0.05 -4.86
CA ALA A 162 9.52 -1.33 -4.42
C ALA A 162 10.71 -1.88 -3.62
N ARG A 163 11.95 -1.51 -3.96
CA ARG A 163 13.12 -1.84 -3.15
C ARG A 163 12.99 -1.26 -1.75
N PHE A 164 12.68 0.04 -1.65
CA PHE A 164 12.55 0.71 -0.36
C PHE A 164 11.42 0.11 0.47
N MET A 165 10.28 -0.20 -0.14
CA MET A 165 9.16 -0.92 0.49
C MET A 165 9.63 -2.23 1.13
N GLY A 166 10.36 -3.07 0.40
CA GLY A 166 10.86 -4.35 0.89
C GLY A 166 11.90 -4.23 1.99
N GLU A 167 12.84 -3.29 1.86
CA GLU A 167 13.87 -3.04 2.87
C GLU A 167 13.28 -2.50 4.18
N VAL A 168 12.33 -1.57 4.10
CA VAL A 168 11.59 -1.06 5.26
C VAL A 168 10.76 -2.16 5.92
N ALA A 169 10.06 -2.99 5.14
CA ALA A 169 9.31 -4.12 5.66
C ALA A 169 10.24 -5.09 6.42
N HIS A 170 11.41 -5.40 5.87
CA HIS A 170 12.40 -6.23 6.57
C HIS A 170 12.92 -5.55 7.85
N ALA A 171 13.15 -4.24 7.82
CA ALA A 171 13.68 -3.47 8.95
C ALA A 171 12.75 -3.50 10.17
N VAL A 172 11.44 -3.54 9.94
CA VAL A 172 10.42 -3.47 11.02
C VAL A 172 9.78 -4.79 11.39
N ALA A 173 10.06 -5.86 10.63
CA ALA A 173 9.59 -7.19 10.95
C ALA A 173 10.03 -7.62 12.36
N GLY A 174 9.06 -7.88 13.24
CA GLY A 174 9.30 -8.29 14.62
C GLY A 174 9.61 -7.15 15.60
N MET A 175 9.50 -5.88 15.18
CA MET A 175 9.56 -4.75 16.11
C MET A 175 8.36 -4.73 17.07
N ASP A 176 8.55 -4.13 18.24
CA ASP A 176 7.47 -3.92 19.20
C ASP A 176 6.44 -2.92 18.67
N LEU A 177 5.14 -3.24 18.84
CA LEU A 177 4.05 -2.44 18.29
C LEU A 177 3.98 -1.04 18.90
N HIS A 178 4.34 -0.85 20.17
CA HIS A 178 4.36 0.47 20.78
C HIS A 178 5.43 1.36 20.16
N GLU A 179 6.64 0.82 20.00
CA GLU A 179 7.75 1.53 19.34
C GLU A 179 7.42 1.87 17.88
N VAL A 180 6.76 0.97 17.16
CA VAL A 180 6.35 1.19 15.78
C VAL A 180 5.29 2.30 15.66
N ASN A 181 4.34 2.37 16.59
CA ASN A 181 3.37 3.47 16.59
C ASN A 181 4.04 4.83 16.81
N ILE A 182 5.08 4.90 17.67
CA ILE A 182 5.88 6.12 17.86
C ILE A 182 6.66 6.47 16.58
N LEU A 183 7.25 5.47 15.92
CA LEU A 183 7.96 5.63 14.65
C LEU A 183 7.03 6.18 13.55
N LEU A 184 5.85 5.56 13.38
CA LEU A 184 4.85 5.99 12.40
C LEU A 184 4.39 7.43 12.63
N ASP A 185 4.12 7.81 13.89
CA ASP A 185 3.71 9.18 14.20
C ASP A 185 4.77 10.21 13.79
N LYS A 186 6.04 9.93 14.07
CA LYS A 186 7.17 10.78 13.66
C LYS A 186 7.31 10.84 12.15
N LEU A 187 7.27 9.68 11.48
CA LEU A 187 7.46 9.57 10.03
C LEU A 187 6.35 10.29 9.25
N VAL A 188 5.08 10.02 9.58
CA VAL A 188 3.93 10.65 8.91
C VAL A 188 3.94 12.17 9.09
N SER A 189 4.36 12.64 10.26
CA SER A 189 4.50 14.08 10.54
C SER A 189 5.50 14.81 9.62
N LEU A 190 6.42 14.08 8.97
CA LEU A 190 7.40 14.66 8.04
C LEU A 190 6.79 15.08 6.71
N TYR A 191 5.65 14.51 6.30
CA TYR A 191 5.07 14.78 4.97
C TYR A 191 3.58 15.16 5.00
N GLU A 192 2.84 14.89 6.08
CA GLU A 192 1.37 15.06 6.08
C GLU A 192 0.88 16.50 5.89
N LYS A 193 1.77 17.48 6.06
CA LYS A 193 1.47 18.90 5.86
C LYS A 193 1.69 19.37 4.42
N ASP A 194 2.39 18.56 3.63
CA ASP A 194 2.85 18.94 2.29
C ASP A 194 2.01 18.33 1.17
N TYR A 195 0.87 17.69 1.48
CA TYR A 195 0.06 17.03 0.45
C TYR A 195 -0.34 17.94 -0.72
N LYS A 196 -0.60 19.23 -0.48
CA LYS A 196 -0.95 20.18 -1.58
C LYS A 196 0.22 20.51 -2.50
N THR A 197 1.44 20.31 -2.02
CA THR A 197 2.69 20.71 -2.67
C THR A 197 3.62 19.52 -2.87
N ALA A 198 3.07 18.31 -2.82
CA ALA A 198 3.83 17.08 -3.02
C ALA A 198 4.56 17.12 -4.38
N PRO A 199 5.84 16.74 -4.43
CA PRO A 199 6.62 16.82 -5.65
C PRO A 199 6.13 15.78 -6.67
N ALA A 200 5.96 16.21 -7.92
CA ALA A 200 5.46 15.36 -9.00
C ALA A 200 6.39 14.18 -9.36
N GLY A 201 7.67 14.28 -9.01
CA GLY A 201 8.67 13.28 -9.32
C GLY A 201 9.07 13.24 -10.78
N LYS A 202 9.64 12.10 -11.19
CA LYS A 202 10.19 11.86 -12.52
C LYS A 202 9.68 10.54 -13.09
N THR A 203 9.47 10.51 -14.39
CA THR A 203 9.16 9.27 -15.12
C THR A 203 10.33 8.29 -15.05
N PHE A 204 10.07 7.02 -15.31
CA PHE A 204 11.09 5.97 -15.41
C PHE A 204 12.24 6.41 -16.32
N GLN A 205 11.95 6.98 -17.48
CA GLN A 205 12.97 7.39 -18.46
C GLN A 205 13.83 8.58 -18.00
N GLU A 206 13.32 9.39 -17.07
CA GLU A 206 14.03 10.55 -16.51
C GLU A 206 14.90 10.19 -15.30
N CYS A 207 14.58 9.10 -14.59
CA CYS A 207 15.30 8.67 -13.38
C CYS A 207 15.98 7.29 -13.52
N TYR A 208 15.98 6.69 -14.72
CA TYR A 208 16.74 5.48 -15.05
C TYR A 208 17.53 5.63 -16.36
N ASP A 209 18.69 4.96 -16.42
CA ASP A 209 19.23 4.52 -17.69
C ASP A 209 18.38 3.35 -18.21
N VAL A 210 17.48 3.65 -19.13
CA VAL A 210 16.53 2.68 -19.72
C VAL A 210 17.24 1.52 -20.42
N LYS A 211 18.45 1.71 -20.93
CA LYS A 211 19.18 0.64 -21.63
C LYS A 211 19.85 -0.31 -20.65
N ALA A 212 20.47 0.25 -19.61
CA ALA A 212 21.14 -0.54 -18.57
C ALA A 212 20.18 -1.04 -17.49
N LEU A 213 18.95 -0.50 -17.43
CA LEU A 213 17.95 -0.75 -16.39
C LEU A 213 18.49 -0.48 -14.98
N VAL A 214 19.24 0.60 -14.82
CA VAL A 214 19.77 1.06 -13.53
C VAL A 214 19.27 2.46 -13.20
N PRO A 215 19.00 2.78 -11.93
CA PRO A 215 18.62 4.13 -11.51
C PRO A 215 19.75 5.12 -11.80
N THR A 216 19.38 6.39 -12.02
CA THR A 216 20.37 7.47 -12.12
C THR A 216 21.04 7.73 -10.77
N GLU A 217 22.22 8.33 -10.81
CA GLU A 217 22.93 8.79 -9.60
C GLU A 217 22.07 9.74 -8.76
N GLU A 218 21.23 10.56 -9.38
CA GLU A 218 20.26 11.41 -8.69
C GLU A 218 19.27 10.60 -7.85
N TYR A 219 18.71 9.51 -8.42
CA TYR A 219 17.78 8.69 -7.67
C TYR A 219 18.49 7.92 -6.55
N ILE A 220 19.75 7.50 -6.76
CA ILE A 220 20.56 6.92 -5.67
C ILE A 220 20.73 7.93 -4.53
N GLN A 221 21.02 9.20 -4.81
CA GLN A 221 21.15 10.23 -3.76
C GLN A 221 19.84 10.49 -3.01
N VAL A 222 18.71 10.52 -3.72
CA VAL A 222 17.37 10.61 -3.09
C VAL A 222 17.09 9.41 -2.19
N TYR A 223 17.50 8.22 -2.64
CA TYR A 223 17.37 6.99 -1.87
C TYR A 223 18.20 7.03 -0.59
N ASP A 224 19.47 7.44 -0.69
CA ASP A 224 20.38 7.56 0.45
C ASP A 224 19.89 8.60 1.47
N GLU A 225 19.27 9.69 1.00
CA GLU A 225 18.63 10.67 1.87
C GLU A 225 17.44 10.05 2.64
N ALA A 226 16.58 9.29 1.96
CA ALA A 226 15.48 8.60 2.60
C ALA A 226 15.97 7.54 3.61
N VAL A 227 16.99 6.76 3.26
CA VAL A 227 17.66 5.80 4.17
C VAL A 227 18.17 6.53 5.41
N LYS A 228 18.89 7.65 5.24
CA LYS A 228 19.39 8.43 6.37
C LYS A 228 18.27 8.90 7.30
N ILE A 229 17.14 9.38 6.75
CA ILE A 229 15.98 9.78 7.54
C ILE A 229 15.43 8.59 8.34
N MET A 230 15.29 7.42 7.70
CA MET A 230 14.81 6.21 8.37
C MET A 230 15.77 5.74 9.48
N THR A 231 17.08 5.83 9.25
CA THR A 231 18.10 5.53 10.26
C THR A 231 18.04 6.52 11.42
N ASP A 232 17.91 7.82 11.14
CA ASP A 232 17.78 8.87 12.16
C ASP A 232 16.48 8.70 12.99
N LEU A 233 15.44 8.06 12.43
CA LEU A 233 14.20 7.68 13.11
C LEU A 233 14.32 6.38 13.93
N GLY A 234 15.43 5.64 13.80
CA GLY A 234 15.76 4.48 14.63
C GLY A 234 15.79 3.14 13.92
N LEU A 235 15.61 3.09 12.59
CA LEU A 235 15.78 1.83 11.84
C LEU A 235 17.26 1.51 11.65
N THR A 236 17.61 0.21 11.70
CA THR A 236 19.02 -0.22 11.71
C THR A 236 19.40 -1.10 10.52
N TYR A 237 18.48 -1.35 9.59
CA TYR A 237 18.68 -2.23 8.44
C TYR A 237 19.89 -1.84 7.56
N TRP A 238 20.12 -0.54 7.38
CA TRP A 238 21.20 -0.02 6.53
C TRP A 238 22.51 0.28 7.29
N ASN A 239 22.60 -0.10 8.57
CA ASN A 239 23.79 0.13 9.39
C ASN A 239 24.80 -1.02 9.22
N ASP A 240 25.38 -1.15 8.02
CA ASP A 240 26.56 -1.99 7.75
C ASP A 240 27.87 -1.19 7.83
#